data_AF-A0A0W0ZBK1-F1
#
_entry.id   AF-A0A0W0ZBK1-F1
#
_cell.length_a   1.000
_cell.length_b   1.000
_cell.length_c   1.000
_cell.angle_alpha   90.00
_cell.angle_beta   90.00
_cell.angle_gamma   90.00
#
_symmetry.space_group_name_H-M   'P 1'
#
loop_
_entity.id
_entity.type
_entity.pdbx_description
1 polymer ?
#
loop_
_entity_poly.entity_id
_entity_poly.type
_entity_poly.pdbx_seq_one_letter_code
_entity_poly.pdbx_strand_id
1 'polypeptide(L)'
;MRLQLLISLYCFSLMLYASDETQQQEIQLRIQPVGQVSVQKKTKADNKTTSDEEPGQEIYERYCVVCHKDGLAGAPRFRNEQDWKLRLTGRKLDDLVASSLKGLNAMPAKGTCIKCNEDDLKAAISYMLPKS
;
A
#
# COMPACT_ATOMS: atom_id res chain seq x y z
N MET A 1 -4.95 59.08 26.61
CA MET A 1 -4.84 58.64 25.20
C MET A 1 -3.78 57.56 24.98
N ARG A 2 -2.49 57.78 25.27
CA ARG A 2 -1.45 56.74 25.05
C ARG A 2 -1.63 55.46 25.89
N LEU A 3 -2.02 55.59 27.17
CA LEU A 3 -2.26 54.43 28.06
C LEU A 3 -3.51 53.63 27.68
N GLN A 4 -4.60 54.29 27.26
CA GLN A 4 -5.80 53.61 26.74
C GLN A 4 -5.52 52.84 25.45
N LEU A 5 -4.65 53.36 24.58
CA LEU A 5 -4.28 52.69 23.33
C LEU A 5 -3.47 51.42 23.61
N LEU A 6 -2.56 51.46 24.59
CA LEU A 6 -1.80 50.29 25.05
C LEU A 6 -2.69 49.22 25.72
N ILE A 7 -3.65 49.63 26.55
CA ILE A 7 -4.62 48.72 27.18
C ILE A 7 -5.51 48.05 26.11
N SER A 8 -5.95 48.81 25.10
CA SER A 8 -6.76 48.25 24.00
C SER A 8 -5.98 47.24 23.14
N LEU A 9 -4.70 47.52 22.86
CA LEU A 9 -3.84 46.59 22.13
C LEU A 9 -3.62 45.29 22.90
N TYR A 10 -3.42 45.39 24.21
CA TYR A 10 -3.20 44.23 25.09
C TYR A 10 -4.46 43.35 25.23
N CYS A 11 -5.64 43.97 25.37
CA CYS A 11 -6.91 43.24 25.33
C CYS A 11 -7.17 42.57 23.97
N PHE A 12 -6.80 43.22 22.86
CA PHE A 12 -7.00 42.65 21.53
C PHE A 12 -6.07 41.45 21.27
N SER A 13 -4.82 41.50 21.73
CA SER A 13 -3.92 40.35 21.66
C SER A 13 -4.41 39.18 22.52
N LEU A 14 -4.96 39.42 23.72
CA LEU A 14 -5.53 38.36 24.56
C LEU A 14 -6.75 37.68 23.92
N MET A 15 -7.59 38.43 23.20
CA MET A 15 -8.77 37.86 22.51
C MET A 15 -8.39 36.98 21.31
N LEU A 16 -7.29 37.28 20.60
CA LEU A 16 -6.79 36.40 19.52
C LEU A 16 -6.26 35.05 20.05
N TYR A 17 -5.70 35.00 21.26
CA TYR A 17 -5.25 33.75 21.87
C TYR A 17 -6.41 32.82 22.27
N ALA A 18 -7.54 33.37 22.71
CA ALA A 18 -8.69 32.57 23.16
C ALA A 18 -9.41 31.82 22.02
N SER A 19 -9.43 32.37 20.80
CA SER A 19 -10.07 31.72 19.65
C SER A 19 -9.37 30.42 19.22
N ASP A 20 -8.05 30.34 19.37
CA ASP A 20 -7.28 29.16 18.96
C ASP A 20 -7.59 27.93 19.83
N GLU A 21 -7.73 28.12 21.15
CA GLU A 21 -8.06 27.03 22.09
C GLU A 21 -9.44 26.43 21.81
N THR A 22 -10.44 27.26 21.48
CA THR A 22 -11.80 26.77 21.15
C THR A 22 -11.82 25.92 19.88
N GLN A 23 -11.07 26.32 18.84
CA GLN A 23 -10.95 25.55 17.60
C GLN A 23 -10.19 24.23 17.82
N GLN A 24 -9.10 24.26 18.60
CA GLN A 24 -8.35 23.06 18.96
C GLN A 24 -9.24 22.06 19.70
N GLN A 25 -10.08 22.53 20.64
CA GLN A 25 -10.94 21.69 21.45
C GLN A 25 -12.03 21.00 20.60
N GLU A 26 -12.67 21.71 19.67
CA GLU A 26 -13.66 21.12 18.76
C GLU A 26 -13.05 20.09 17.79
N ILE A 27 -11.82 20.33 17.32
CA ILE A 27 -11.09 19.39 16.45
C ILE A 27 -10.79 18.10 17.23
N GLN A 28 -10.35 18.21 18.48
CA GLN A 28 -10.06 17.04 19.33
C GLN A 28 -11.31 16.20 19.61
N LEU A 29 -12.46 16.85 19.86
CA LEU A 29 -13.75 16.17 20.05
C LEU A 29 -14.21 15.36 18.83
N ARG A 30 -13.75 15.71 17.62
CA ARG A 30 -14.10 14.97 16.39
C ARG A 30 -13.11 13.86 16.05
N ILE A 31 -11.87 13.95 16.54
CA ILE A 31 -10.81 12.96 16.30
C ILE A 31 -10.74 11.95 17.46
N GLN A 32 -11.51 12.15 18.52
CA GLN A 32 -11.51 11.26 19.68
C GLN A 32 -11.80 9.81 19.25
N PRO A 33 -10.92 8.85 19.61
CA PRO A 33 -11.05 7.48 19.15
C PRO A 33 -12.20 6.79 19.87
N VAL A 34 -13.08 6.11 19.12
CA VAL A 34 -14.18 5.30 19.66
C VAL A 34 -13.74 3.95 20.23
N GLY A 35 -12.43 3.67 20.24
CA GLY A 35 -11.81 2.46 20.77
C GLY A 35 -10.29 2.48 20.64
N GLN A 36 -9.60 1.63 21.41
CA GLN A 36 -8.14 1.50 21.32
C GLN A 36 -7.76 0.56 20.18
N VAL A 37 -7.10 1.09 19.15
CA VAL A 37 -6.51 0.30 18.08
C VAL A 37 -5.04 0.09 18.39
N SER A 38 -4.65 -1.15 18.67
CA SER A 38 -3.23 -1.51 18.81
C SER A 38 -2.64 -1.72 17.41
N VAL A 39 -1.96 -0.70 16.88
CA VAL A 39 -1.26 -0.80 15.60
C VAL A 39 0.07 -1.50 15.84
N GLN A 40 0.17 -2.78 15.49
CA GLN A 40 1.47 -3.45 15.42
C GLN A 40 2.34 -2.73 14.39
N LYS A 41 3.40 -2.10 14.89
CA LYS A 41 4.45 -1.49 14.08
C LYS A 41 5.20 -2.60 13.35
N LYS A 42 4.81 -2.90 12.11
CA LYS A 42 5.62 -3.74 11.20
C LYS A 42 6.92 -2.98 10.90
N THR A 43 7.96 -3.21 11.70
CA THR A 43 9.33 -2.85 11.35
C THR A 43 9.73 -3.65 10.12
N LYS A 44 10.38 -2.97 9.19
CA LYS A 44 10.82 -3.46 7.89
C LYS A 44 12.02 -4.41 8.06
N ALA A 45 11.80 -5.57 8.65
CA ALA A 45 12.66 -6.77 8.72
C ALA A 45 11.93 -7.72 9.69
N ASP A 46 11.80 -8.99 9.32
CA ASP A 46 11.02 -10.02 10.04
C ASP A 46 9.50 -9.93 9.90
N ASN A 47 8.99 -9.94 8.67
CA ASN A 47 7.70 -10.60 8.41
C ASN A 47 7.95 -12.10 8.12
N LYS A 48 8.49 -12.81 9.10
CA LYS A 48 8.21 -14.24 9.27
C LYS A 48 7.12 -14.36 10.33
N THR A 49 5.99 -13.68 10.09
CA THR A 49 4.76 -14.05 10.77
C THR A 49 4.41 -15.44 10.27
N THR A 50 4.22 -16.36 11.20
CA THR A 50 3.60 -17.67 10.97
C THR A 50 2.12 -17.48 10.64
N SER A 51 1.80 -16.68 9.61
CA SER A 51 0.53 -16.82 8.90
C SER A 51 0.72 -18.00 7.96
N ASP A 52 -0.28 -18.87 7.86
CA ASP A 52 -0.36 -19.93 6.84
C ASP A 52 -0.48 -19.35 5.41
N GLU A 53 -0.08 -18.10 5.19
CA GLU A 53 -0.08 -17.45 3.89
C GLU A 53 1.13 -17.91 3.09
N GLU A 54 0.86 -18.35 1.86
CA GLU A 54 1.90 -18.79 0.97
C GLU A 54 2.80 -17.58 0.58
N PRO A 55 4.12 -17.81 0.38
CA PRO A 55 5.02 -16.75 -0.05
C PRO A 55 4.50 -16.01 -1.28
N GLY A 56 4.42 -14.68 -1.20
CA GLY A 56 3.96 -13.83 -2.31
C GLY A 56 2.44 -13.61 -2.39
N GLN A 57 1.64 -14.30 -1.58
CA GLN A 57 0.19 -14.15 -1.53
C GLN A 57 -0.23 -12.69 -1.24
N GLU A 58 0.33 -12.05 -0.22
CA GLU A 58 0.01 -10.67 0.15
C GLU A 58 0.26 -9.68 -1.00
N ILE A 59 1.34 -9.89 -1.76
CA ILE A 59 1.70 -9.02 -2.90
C ILE A 59 0.73 -9.26 -4.06
N TYR A 60 0.42 -10.52 -4.35
CA TYR A 60 -0.56 -10.88 -5.37
C TYR A 60 -1.92 -10.23 -5.08
N GLU A 61 -2.44 -10.40 -3.86
CA GLU A 61 -3.75 -9.88 -3.45
C GLU A 61 -3.78 -8.35 -3.48
N ARG A 62 -2.68 -7.69 -3.12
CA ARG A 62 -2.63 -6.23 -3.07
C ARG A 62 -2.49 -5.58 -4.45
N TYR A 63 -1.74 -6.18 -5.37
CA TYR A 63 -1.32 -5.50 -6.61
C TYR A 63 -1.69 -6.26 -7.89
N CYS A 64 -1.59 -7.59 -7.88
CA CYS A 64 -1.67 -8.38 -9.11
C CYS A 64 -3.09 -8.87 -9.42
N VAL A 65 -3.91 -9.09 -8.38
CA VAL A 65 -5.23 -9.72 -8.46
C VAL A 65 -6.18 -8.97 -9.41
N VAL A 66 -6.09 -7.65 -9.47
CA VAL A 66 -6.98 -6.79 -10.26
C VAL A 66 -7.02 -7.21 -11.73
N CYS A 67 -5.87 -7.59 -12.29
CA CYS A 67 -5.79 -8.04 -13.68
C CYS A 67 -5.71 -9.56 -13.79
N HIS A 68 -4.99 -10.22 -12.88
CA HIS A 68 -4.66 -11.63 -12.99
C HIS A 68 -5.72 -12.57 -12.39
N LYS A 69 -6.76 -12.08 -11.73
CA LYS A 69 -7.87 -12.95 -11.28
C LYS A 69 -8.66 -13.47 -12.48
N ASP A 70 -9.21 -12.55 -13.26
CA ASP A 70 -10.13 -12.86 -14.36
C ASP A 70 -9.47 -12.71 -15.75
N GLY A 71 -8.19 -12.35 -15.81
CA GLY A 71 -7.42 -12.28 -17.06
C GLY A 71 -7.67 -11.01 -17.86
N LEU A 72 -7.87 -9.89 -17.15
CA LEU A 72 -8.15 -8.59 -17.77
C LEU A 72 -7.03 -8.22 -18.76
N ALA A 73 -7.43 -7.67 -19.91
CA ALA A 73 -6.52 -7.30 -21.00
C ALA A 73 -5.56 -8.43 -21.47
N GLY A 74 -5.98 -9.70 -21.32
CA GLY A 74 -5.18 -10.86 -21.71
C GLY A 74 -4.09 -11.24 -20.71
N ALA A 75 -4.18 -10.75 -19.47
CA ALA A 75 -3.33 -11.20 -18.37
C ALA A 75 -3.52 -12.71 -18.11
N PRO A 76 -2.45 -13.47 -17.79
CA PRO A 76 -2.60 -14.87 -17.41
C PRO A 76 -3.37 -14.98 -16.09
N ARG A 77 -4.40 -15.82 -16.05
CA ARG A 77 -5.22 -16.00 -14.86
C ARG A 77 -4.47 -16.75 -13.77
N PHE A 78 -4.83 -16.44 -12.53
CA PHE A 78 -4.27 -17.05 -11.34
C PHE A 78 -4.40 -18.58 -11.40
N ARG A 79 -3.26 -19.27 -11.34
CA ARG A 79 -3.17 -20.74 -11.36
C ARG A 79 -3.82 -21.42 -12.57
N ASN A 80 -4.12 -20.69 -13.64
CA ASN A 80 -4.71 -21.28 -14.83
C ASN A 80 -3.63 -21.96 -15.70
N GLU A 81 -3.67 -23.28 -15.78
CA GLU A 81 -2.67 -24.06 -16.51
C GLU A 81 -2.56 -23.67 -17.99
N GLN A 82 -3.69 -23.42 -18.66
CA GLN A 82 -3.66 -23.10 -20.10
C GLN A 82 -2.94 -21.78 -20.36
N ASP A 83 -3.22 -20.75 -19.55
CA ASP A 83 -2.63 -19.42 -19.71
C ASP A 83 -1.13 -19.41 -19.40
N TRP A 84 -0.70 -20.20 -18.40
CA TRP A 84 0.69 -20.29 -17.96
C TRP A 84 1.54 -21.24 -18.81
N LYS A 85 0.98 -22.33 -19.35
CA LYS A 85 1.71 -23.27 -20.20
C LYS A 85 2.37 -22.59 -21.39
N LEU A 86 1.61 -21.74 -22.11
CA LEU A 86 2.15 -20.97 -23.24
C LEU A 86 3.27 -20.01 -22.80
N ARG A 87 3.17 -19.47 -21.58
CA ARG A 87 4.11 -18.47 -21.06
C ARG A 87 5.36 -19.07 -20.43
N LEU A 88 5.30 -20.31 -19.97
CA LEU A 88 6.42 -21.06 -19.42
C LEU A 88 7.17 -21.88 -20.48
N THR A 89 6.59 -22.05 -21.67
CA THR A 89 7.25 -22.77 -22.77
C THR A 89 8.54 -22.04 -23.18
N GLY A 90 9.69 -22.65 -22.87
CA GLY A 90 11.01 -22.11 -23.21
C GLY A 90 11.48 -20.93 -22.36
N ARG A 91 10.77 -20.60 -21.26
CA ARG A 91 11.15 -19.51 -20.35
C ARG A 91 11.31 -20.02 -18.92
N LYS A 92 12.24 -19.42 -18.19
CA LYS A 92 12.46 -19.67 -16.76
C LYS A 92 11.67 -18.65 -15.93
N LEU A 93 11.52 -18.93 -14.64
CA LEU A 93 10.87 -18.02 -13.70
C LEU A 93 11.52 -16.62 -13.71
N ASP A 94 12.84 -16.56 -13.77
CA ASP A 94 13.59 -15.29 -13.77
C ASP A 94 13.28 -14.43 -15.02
N ASP A 95 12.97 -15.05 -16.17
CA ASP A 95 12.54 -14.33 -17.37
C ASP A 95 11.16 -13.64 -17.18
N LEU A 96 10.28 -14.28 -16.41
CA LEU A 96 8.98 -13.72 -16.03
C LEU A 96 9.14 -12.57 -15.05
N VAL A 97 10.07 -12.70 -14.09
CA VAL A 97 10.43 -11.63 -13.15
C VAL A 97 10.99 -10.43 -13.91
N ALA A 98 11.93 -10.65 -14.83
CA ALA A 98 12.50 -9.58 -15.66
C ALA A 98 11.44 -8.86 -16.51
N SER A 99 10.52 -9.62 -17.11
CA SER A 99 9.38 -9.05 -17.85
C SER A 99 8.46 -8.22 -16.95
N SER A 100 8.21 -8.70 -15.73
CA SER A 100 7.37 -8.02 -14.75
C SER A 100 8.04 -6.75 -14.22
N LEU A 101 9.36 -6.75 -14.03
CA LEU A 101 10.14 -5.58 -13.62
C LEU A 101 10.05 -4.45 -14.66
N LYS A 102 10.21 -4.79 -15.95
CA LYS A 102 10.14 -3.82 -17.05
C LYS A 102 8.71 -3.41 -17.41
N GLY A 103 7.75 -4.31 -17.21
CA GLY A 103 6.42 -4.23 -17.81
C GLY A 103 6.41 -4.81 -19.22
N LEU A 104 5.26 -5.34 -19.64
CA LEU A 104 5.07 -5.98 -20.94
C LEU A 104 3.64 -5.77 -21.44
N ASN A 105 3.49 -5.18 -22.62
CA ASN A 105 2.19 -4.86 -23.23
C ASN A 105 1.30 -4.05 -22.26
N ALA A 106 0.13 -4.58 -21.89
CA ALA A 106 -0.79 -3.96 -20.95
C ALA A 106 -0.38 -4.12 -19.46
N MET A 107 0.66 -4.91 -19.16
CA MET A 107 1.16 -5.08 -17.80
C MET A 107 2.16 -3.96 -17.45
N PRO A 108 1.86 -3.11 -16.44
CA PRO A 108 2.75 -2.03 -16.03
C PRO A 108 4.02 -2.56 -15.36
N ALA A 109 5.07 -1.74 -15.34
CA ALA A 109 6.31 -2.05 -14.64
C ALA A 109 6.06 -2.39 -13.16
N LYS A 110 6.74 -3.44 -12.68
CA LYS A 110 6.59 -4.05 -11.35
C LYS A 110 5.16 -4.46 -10.98
N GLY A 111 4.25 -4.62 -11.94
CA GLY A 111 2.84 -4.92 -11.65
C GLY A 111 2.19 -3.90 -10.71
N THR A 112 2.55 -2.62 -10.84
CA THR A 112 2.14 -1.50 -9.96
C THR A 112 2.73 -1.49 -8.54
N CYS A 113 3.51 -2.52 -8.15
CA CYS A 113 4.19 -2.52 -6.85
C CYS A 113 5.53 -1.77 -6.93
N ILE A 114 5.49 -0.45 -6.81
CA ILE A 114 6.69 0.42 -6.88
C ILE A 114 7.74 0.05 -5.82
N LYS A 115 7.26 -0.34 -4.63
CA LYS A 115 8.08 -0.69 -3.46
C LYS A 115 8.62 -2.12 -3.48
N CYS A 116 8.11 -3.00 -4.34
CA CYS A 116 8.57 -4.38 -4.41
C CYS A 116 10.00 -4.44 -4.97
N ASN A 117 10.83 -5.27 -4.34
CA ASN A 117 12.11 -5.70 -4.87
C ASN A 117 11.92 -6.94 -5.79
N GLU A 118 13.02 -7.50 -6.29
CA GLU A 118 12.98 -8.65 -7.19
C GLU A 118 12.45 -9.93 -6.51
N ASP A 119 12.85 -10.17 -5.26
CA ASP A 119 12.42 -11.34 -4.47
C ASP A 119 10.92 -11.30 -4.16
N ASP A 120 10.40 -10.12 -3.83
CA ASP A 120 8.98 -9.84 -3.62
C ASP A 120 8.18 -10.22 -4.87
N LEU A 121 8.64 -9.77 -6.05
CA LEU A 121 7.99 -10.09 -7.33
C LEU A 121 8.14 -11.56 -7.69
N LYS A 122 9.29 -12.18 -7.41
CA LYS A 122 9.52 -13.60 -7.66
C LYS A 122 8.60 -14.48 -6.82
N ALA A 123 8.40 -14.13 -5.55
CA ALA A 123 7.44 -14.80 -4.69
C ALA A 123 6.00 -14.65 -5.22
N ALA A 124 5.59 -13.43 -5.58
CA ALA A 124 4.25 -13.17 -6.12
C ALA A 124 3.99 -13.92 -7.43
N ILE A 125 4.95 -13.93 -8.36
CA ILE A 125 4.83 -14.66 -9.63
C ILE A 125 4.75 -16.17 -9.36
N SER A 126 5.58 -16.69 -8.44
CA SER A 126 5.54 -18.10 -8.06
C SER A 126 4.18 -18.50 -7.47
N TYR A 127 3.59 -17.65 -6.63
CA TYR A 127 2.26 -17.86 -6.07
C TYR A 127 1.16 -17.95 -7.14
N MET A 128 1.31 -17.20 -8.24
CA MET A 128 0.38 -17.16 -9.36
C MET A 128 0.48 -18.37 -10.29
N LEU A 129 1.62 -19.07 -10.31
CA LEU A 129 1.80 -20.25 -11.13
C LEU A 129 0.87 -21.39 -10.69
N PRO A 130 0.42 -22.25 -11.61
CA PRO A 130 -0.33 -23.46 -11.25
C PRO A 130 0.48 -24.32 -10.29
N LYS A 131 -0.21 -24.92 -9.31
CA LYS A 131 0.42 -25.93 -8.45
C LYS A 131 0.62 -27.20 -9.27
N SER A 132 1.83 -27.74 -9.24
CA SER A 132 2.18 -29.05 -9.79
C SER A 132 1.59 -30.19 -8.97
#